data_AF-A0A6G1RBU1-F1
#
_entry.id   AF-A0A6G1RBU1-F1
#
_cell.length_a   1.000
_cell.length_b   1.000
_cell.length_c   1.000
_cell.angle_alpha   90.00
_cell.angle_beta   90.00
_cell.angle_gamma   90.00
#
_symmetry.space_group_name_H-M   'P 1'
#
loop_
_entity.id
_entity.type
_entity.pdbx_description
1 polymer ?
#
loop_
_entity_poly.entity_id
_entity_poly.type
_entity_poly.pdbx_seq_one_letter_code
_entity_poly.pdbx_strand_id
1 'polypeptide(L)'
;IWISELSRSEIFSSSGPLNGMGVRMIEPVYLSPSFDDVLTGQLFLQNLPSVVVSHILNPQPGERILDMCAAPGGKTTHLATLMHDQGEVIAMDKIASKVKKIKQNAELLQLNCIK
;
A
#
# COMPACT_ATOMS: atom_id res chain seq x y z
N ILE A 1 -24.27 -11.65 9.16
CA ILE A 1 -25.16 -10.47 8.99
C ILE A 1 -24.37 -9.30 8.38
N TRP A 2 -25.01 -8.47 7.54
CA TRP A 2 -24.45 -7.23 7.00
C TRP A 2 -25.48 -6.11 7.06
N ILE A 3 -25.02 -4.87 7.15
CA ILE A 3 -25.86 -3.67 7.20
C ILE A 3 -25.52 -2.79 6.00
N SER A 4 -26.52 -2.44 5.18
CA SER A 4 -26.33 -1.51 4.07
C SER A 4 -26.25 -0.09 4.60
N GLU A 5 -25.20 0.65 4.25
CA GLU A 5 -25.04 2.07 4.58
C GLU A 5 -25.59 2.97 3.47
N LEU A 6 -25.83 2.41 2.28
CA LEU A 6 -26.41 3.08 1.13
C LEU A 6 -27.71 2.40 0.70
N SER A 7 -28.67 3.19 0.23
CA SER A 7 -29.86 2.71 -0.45
C SER A 7 -29.58 2.29 -1.89
N ARG A 8 -30.48 1.49 -2.47
CA ARG A 8 -30.40 1.08 -3.88
C ARG A 8 -30.39 2.29 -4.82
N SER A 9 -31.22 3.29 -4.55
CA SER A 9 -31.29 4.51 -5.37
C SER A 9 -30.00 5.32 -5.32
N GLU A 10 -29.34 5.39 -4.17
CA GLU A 10 -28.06 6.08 -4.04
C GLU A 10 -26.99 5.35 -4.85
N ILE A 11 -26.86 4.03 -4.69
CA ILE A 11 -25.89 3.18 -5.41
C ILE A 11 -26.00 3.35 -6.94
N PHE A 12 -27.22 3.46 -7.47
CA PHE A 12 -27.47 3.59 -8.92
C PHE A 12 -27.73 5.03 -9.38
N SER A 13 -27.47 6.03 -8.53
CA SER A 13 -27.65 7.44 -8.89
C SER A 13 -26.59 7.89 -9.92
N SER A 14 -26.98 8.73 -10.88
CA SER A 14 -26.09 9.26 -11.93
C SER A 14 -25.20 10.43 -11.47
N SER A 15 -25.18 10.73 -10.16
CA SER A 15 -24.57 11.95 -9.57
C SER A 15 -23.04 11.90 -9.37
N GLY A 16 -22.35 11.00 -10.08
CA GLY A 16 -20.88 10.88 -10.02
C GLY A 16 -20.40 9.66 -9.21
N PRO A 17 -19.08 9.45 -9.11
CA PRO A 17 -18.53 8.30 -8.41
C PRO A 17 -18.77 8.42 -6.90
N LEU A 18 -19.52 7.47 -6.34
CA LEU A 18 -19.68 7.32 -4.89
C LEU A 18 -18.41 6.70 -4.30
N ASN A 19 -17.93 7.30 -3.22
CA ASN A 19 -16.82 6.77 -2.41
C ASN A 19 -17.29 6.66 -0.95
N GLY A 20 -16.75 5.69 -0.21
CA GLY A 20 -17.08 5.47 1.19
C GLY A 20 -17.64 4.07 1.47
N MET A 21 -18.31 3.91 2.60
CA MET A 21 -18.84 2.61 3.04
C MET A 21 -20.16 2.31 2.30
N GLY A 22 -20.19 1.20 1.55
CA GLY A 22 -21.42 0.73 0.92
C GLY A 22 -22.21 -0.23 1.80
N VAL A 23 -21.55 -1.29 2.26
CA VAL A 23 -22.12 -2.30 3.15
C VAL A 23 -21.13 -2.60 4.26
N ARG A 24 -21.59 -2.51 5.51
CA ARG A 24 -20.83 -2.87 6.69
C ARG A 24 -20.99 -4.36 6.99
N MET A 25 -19.87 -5.07 7.04
CA MET A 25 -19.84 -6.50 7.37
C MET A 25 -19.90 -6.69 8.90
N ILE A 26 -20.97 -7.29 9.42
CA ILE A 26 -21.17 -7.53 10.87
C ILE A 26 -20.79 -8.95 11.26
N GLU A 27 -21.18 -9.94 10.45
CA GLU A 27 -20.76 -11.34 10.62
C GLU A 27 -20.31 -11.87 9.27
N PRO A 28 -19.02 -11.70 8.93
CA PRO A 28 -18.42 -12.31 7.75
C PRO A 28 -18.16 -13.79 7.99
N VAL A 29 -18.06 -14.58 6.91
CA VAL A 29 -17.68 -16.01 6.99
C VAL A 29 -16.27 -16.16 7.56
N TYR A 30 -15.36 -15.26 7.18
CA TYR A 30 -14.01 -15.16 7.73
C TYR A 30 -13.85 -13.83 8.45
N LEU A 31 -13.57 -13.88 9.74
CA LEU A 31 -13.35 -12.69 10.55
C LEU A 31 -11.90 -12.20 10.38
N SER A 32 -11.67 -11.43 9.32
CA SER A 32 -10.42 -10.68 9.12
C SER A 32 -10.63 -9.22 9.53
N PRO A 33 -9.71 -8.60 10.27
CA PRO A 33 -9.80 -7.18 10.60
C PRO A 33 -9.70 -6.31 9.34
N SER A 34 -10.39 -5.18 9.35
CA SER A 34 -10.13 -4.11 8.38
C SER A 34 -8.88 -3.34 8.78
N PHE A 35 -8.08 -2.94 7.79
CA PHE A 35 -6.91 -2.09 7.97
C PHE A 35 -7.09 -0.72 7.30
N ASP A 36 -8.30 -0.41 6.84
CA ASP A 36 -8.61 0.89 6.26
C ASP A 36 -8.46 1.98 7.33
N ASP A 37 -7.65 3.00 7.05
CA ASP A 37 -7.31 4.11 7.94
C ASP A 37 -6.73 3.74 9.32
N VAL A 38 -6.31 2.48 9.51
CA VAL A 38 -5.66 2.02 10.76
C VAL A 38 -4.16 2.29 10.69
N LEU A 39 -3.65 3.13 11.59
CA LEU A 39 -2.22 3.46 11.70
C LEU A 39 -1.61 3.89 10.36
N THR A 40 -2.36 4.70 9.62
CA THR A 40 -1.96 5.30 8.35
C THR A 40 -0.59 5.98 8.48
N GLY A 41 0.33 5.65 7.58
CA GLY A 41 1.72 6.12 7.62
C GLY A 41 2.66 5.31 8.52
N GLN A 42 2.15 4.30 9.24
CA GLN A 42 2.97 3.39 10.05
C GLN A 42 2.82 1.93 9.61
N LEU A 43 1.67 1.57 9.01
CA LEU A 43 1.41 0.23 8.49
C LEU A 43 1.36 0.20 6.96
N PHE A 44 1.82 -0.93 6.40
CA PHE A 44 1.61 -1.29 5.01
C PHE A 44 1.14 -2.74 4.94
N LEU A 45 -0.05 -2.98 4.39
CA LEU A 45 -0.59 -4.33 4.30
C LEU A 45 0.19 -5.15 3.27
N GLN A 46 0.88 -6.20 3.73
CA GLN A 46 1.76 -7.01 2.90
C GLN A 46 1.68 -8.48 3.32
N ASN A 47 1.70 -9.39 2.34
CA ASN A 47 1.73 -10.82 2.64
C ASN A 47 3.12 -11.28 3.10
N LEU A 48 3.16 -12.36 3.87
CA LEU A 48 4.40 -12.91 4.44
C LEU A 48 5.50 -13.16 3.38
N PRO A 49 5.23 -13.79 2.21
CA PRO A 49 6.28 -14.02 1.22
C PRO A 49 6.92 -12.73 0.70
N SER A 50 6.14 -11.64 0.57
CA SER A 50 6.69 -10.37 0.13
C SER A 50 7.59 -9.71 1.16
N VAL A 51 7.26 -9.85 2.45
CA VAL A 51 8.11 -9.39 3.57
C VAL A 51 9.43 -10.17 3.58
N VAL A 52 9.35 -11.49 3.46
CA VAL A 52 10.51 -12.40 3.47
C VAL A 52 11.47 -12.08 2.32
N VAL A 53 10.99 -11.75 1.12
CA VAL A 53 11.85 -11.38 -0.02
C VAL A 53 12.76 -10.19 0.31
N SER A 54 12.24 -9.13 0.94
CA SER A 54 13.04 -7.95 1.30
C SER A 54 14.11 -8.29 2.36
N HIS A 55 13.80 -9.17 3.32
CA HIS A 55 14.78 -9.63 4.30
C HIS A 55 15.86 -10.52 3.68
N ILE A 56 15.49 -11.41 2.73
CA ILE A 56 16.46 -12.26 2.02
C ILE A 56 17.40 -11.42 1.16
N LEU A 57 16.89 -10.35 0.53
CA LEU A 57 17.74 -9.40 -0.20
C LEU A 57 18.76 -8.72 0.72
N ASN A 58 18.43 -8.58 2.01
CA ASN A 58 19.29 -8.07 3.08
C ASN A 58 19.96 -6.73 2.72
N PRO A 59 19.17 -5.69 2.37
CA PRO A 59 19.72 -4.42 1.94
C PRO A 59 20.46 -3.72 3.09
N GLN A 60 21.63 -3.15 2.82
CA GLN A 60 22.42 -2.44 3.82
C GLN A 60 22.28 -0.92 3.70
N PRO A 61 22.30 -0.16 4.82
CA PRO A 61 22.35 1.29 4.78
C PRO A 61 23.48 1.81 3.89
N GLY A 62 23.16 2.74 2.99
CA GLY A 62 24.09 3.35 2.04
C GLY A 62 24.19 2.62 0.69
N GLU A 63 23.59 1.44 0.53
CA GLU A 63 23.55 0.74 -0.76
C GLU A 63 22.65 1.44 -1.79
N ARG A 64 22.83 1.05 -3.04
CA ARG A 64 21.99 1.45 -4.17
C ARG A 64 21.26 0.24 -4.73
N ILE A 65 19.93 0.26 -4.68
CA ILE A 65 19.08 -0.89 -5.01
C ILE A 65 18.12 -0.52 -6.14
N LEU A 66 17.84 -1.48 -7.03
CA LEU A 66 16.90 -1.34 -8.12
C LEU A 66 15.71 -2.29 -7.94
N ASP A 67 14.50 -1.75 -7.86
CA ASP A 67 13.25 -2.48 -7.94
C ASP A 67 12.58 -2.18 -9.29
N MET A 68 12.70 -3.12 -10.24
CA MET A 68 12.26 -2.91 -11.63
C MET A 68 10.74 -2.95 -11.83
N CYS A 69 10.01 -3.54 -10.88
CA CYS A 69 8.57 -3.80 -10.95
C CYS A 69 7.90 -3.42 -9.63
N ALA A 70 8.14 -2.18 -9.21
CA ALA A 70 7.98 -1.74 -7.83
C ALA A 70 6.52 -1.56 -7.40
N ALA A 71 5.58 -1.28 -8.31
CA ALA A 71 4.25 -0.84 -7.89
C ALA A 71 3.42 -1.97 -7.24
N PRO A 72 2.64 -1.66 -6.19
CA PRO A 72 2.34 -0.32 -5.64
C PRO A 72 3.40 0.23 -4.66
N GLY A 73 4.52 -0.43 -4.45
CA GLY A 73 5.65 0.06 -3.65
C GLY A 73 5.95 -0.74 -2.38
N GLY A 74 5.21 -1.81 -2.07
CA GLY A 74 5.32 -2.48 -0.77
C GLY A 74 6.68 -3.13 -0.47
N LYS A 75 7.39 -3.66 -1.49
CA LYS A 75 8.77 -4.15 -1.29
C LYS A 75 9.75 -2.99 -1.28
N THR A 76 9.60 -2.05 -2.20
CA THR A 76 10.39 -0.83 -2.30
C THR A 76 10.46 -0.07 -0.99
N THR A 77 9.31 0.19 -0.36
CA THR A 77 9.23 0.89 0.92
C THR A 77 9.85 0.05 2.04
N HIS A 78 9.62 -1.26 2.03
CA HIS A 78 10.23 -2.15 3.00
C HIS A 78 11.77 -2.19 2.88
N LEU A 79 12.32 -2.20 1.67
CA LEU A 79 13.76 -2.10 1.44
C LEU A 79 14.33 -0.79 1.99
N ALA A 80 13.67 0.34 1.69
CA ALA A 80 14.06 1.64 2.23
C ALA A 80 14.00 1.68 3.77
N THR A 81 12.97 1.07 4.38
CA THR A 81 12.87 0.93 5.85
C THR A 81 14.01 0.09 6.44
N LEU A 82 14.35 -1.06 5.82
CA LEU A 82 15.46 -1.90 6.28
C LEU A 82 16.82 -1.20 6.16
N MET A 83 16.97 -0.31 5.17
CA MET A 83 18.14 0.55 5.00
C MET A 83 18.14 1.77 5.94
N HIS A 84 17.15 1.90 6.84
CA HIS A 84 16.96 3.07 7.71
C HIS A 84 16.85 4.39 6.94
N ASP A 85 16.26 4.35 5.74
CA ASP A 85 16.17 5.47 4.81
C ASP A 85 17.55 6.06 4.42
N GLN A 86 18.63 5.29 4.57
CA GLN A 86 19.99 5.68 4.17
C GLN A 86 20.41 4.91 2.92
N GLY A 87 20.73 5.61 1.84
CA GLY A 87 21.13 5.01 0.56
C GLY A 87 20.23 5.48 -0.58
N GLU A 88 20.00 4.63 -1.57
CA GLU A 88 19.11 4.92 -2.70
C GLU A 88 18.36 3.66 -3.18
N VAL A 89 17.04 3.76 -3.29
CA VAL A 89 16.19 2.71 -3.89
C VAL A 89 15.53 3.27 -5.14
N ILE A 90 15.95 2.81 -6.31
CA ILE A 90 15.37 3.20 -7.59
C ILE A 90 14.15 2.32 -7.85
N ALA A 91 12.97 2.93 -7.94
CA ALA A 91 11.71 2.23 -8.07
C ALA A 91 11.08 2.48 -9.45
N MET A 92 11.02 1.43 -10.28
CA MET A 92 10.49 1.52 -11.63
C MET A 92 9.20 0.75 -11.77
N ASP A 93 8.28 1.28 -12.58
CA ASP A 93 7.15 0.55 -13.12
C ASP A 93 6.83 1.13 -14.51
N LYS A 94 6.30 0.29 -15.40
CA LYS A 94 5.96 0.69 -16.78
C LYS A 94 4.84 1.72 -16.83
N ILE A 95 3.93 1.70 -15.86
CA ILE A 95 2.69 2.50 -15.90
C ILE A 95 2.84 3.76 -15.03
N ALA A 96 2.67 4.94 -15.62
CA ALA A 96 2.84 6.21 -14.91
C ALA A 96 1.93 6.37 -13.66
N SER A 97 0.68 5.91 -13.73
CA SER A 97 -0.22 5.94 -12.57
C SER A 97 0.25 5.03 -11.42
N LYS A 98 0.90 3.92 -11.76
CA LYS A 98 1.51 3.01 -10.79
C LYS A 98 2.75 3.63 -10.15
N VAL A 99 3.59 4.32 -10.93
CA VAL A 99 4.71 5.12 -10.41
C VAL A 99 4.22 6.21 -9.46
N LYS A 100 3.13 6.90 -9.80
CA LYS A 100 2.51 7.88 -8.89
C LYS A 100 2.09 7.24 -7.57
N LYS A 101 1.57 6.00 -7.59
CA LYS A 101 1.19 5.28 -6.37
C LYS A 101 2.38 4.90 -5.50
N ILE A 102 3.51 4.53 -6.10
CA ILE A 102 4.77 4.29 -5.36
C ILE A 102 5.17 5.56 -4.61
N LYS A 103 5.21 6.71 -5.30
CA LYS A 103 5.55 8.00 -4.69
C LYS A 103 4.63 8.37 -3.54
N GLN A 104 3.32 8.24 -3.73
CA GLN A 104 2.33 8.48 -2.68
C GLN A 104 2.55 7.60 -1.45
N ASN A 105 2.86 6.32 -1.65
CA ASN A 105 3.11 5.40 -0.53
C ASN A 105 4.46 5.68 0.17
N ALA A 106 5.49 6.09 -0.58
CA ALA A 106 6.76 6.53 -0.01
C ALA A 106 6.60 7.80 0.84
N GLU A 107 5.88 8.80 0.32
CA GLU A 107 5.53 10.02 1.04
C GLU A 107 4.71 9.72 2.31
N LEU A 108 3.71 8.85 2.19
CA LEU A 108 2.86 8.44 3.31
C LEU A 108 3.66 7.80 4.46
N LEU A 109 4.67 7.00 4.12
CA LEU A 109 5.57 6.32 5.07
C LEU A 109 6.82 7.15 5.42
N GLN A 110 6.93 8.39 4.91
CA GLN A 110 8.03 9.31 5.17
C GLN A 110 9.43 8.78 4.77
N LEU A 111 9.51 8.06 3.65
CA LEU A 111 10.77 7.51 3.11
C LEU A 111 11.30 8.39 1.98
N ASN A 112 12.56 8.83 2.09
CA ASN A 112 13.18 9.83 1.21
C ASN A 112 14.25 9.25 0.27
N CYS A 113 14.76 8.05 0.58
CA CYS A 113 15.79 7.39 -0.23
C CYS A 113 15.24 6.73 -1.51
N ILE A 114 13.91 6.75 -1.71
CA ILE A 114 13.24 6.17 -2.88
C ILE A 114 13.21 7.18 -4.04
N LYS A 115 13.63 6.75 -5.25
CA LYS A 115 13.68 7.57 -6.47
C LYS A 115 12.77 7.03 -7.57
#